data_AF-A0A243RZ12-F1
#
_entry.id   AF-A0A243RZ12-F1
#
_cell.length_a   1.000
_cell.length_b   1.000
_cell.length_c   1.000
_cell.angle_alpha   90.00
_cell.angle_beta   90.00
_cell.angle_gamma   90.00
#
_symmetry.space_group_name_H-M   'P 1'
#
loop_
_entity.id
_entity.type
_entity.pdbx_description
1 polymer ?
#
loop_
_entity_poly.entity_id
_entity_poly.type
_entity_poly.pdbx_seq_one_letter_code
_entity_poly.pdbx_strand_id
1 'polypeptide(L)'
;MYTFATALLTALPLAFGSAGPSPVGIDEKAPVITRDDIVIDAPLDRVWRIQTDVDDWPAWQPAVSASVKQTPGPLRPGSSWVWSTEGLENITSTVKQVRPKHRIVWGGPAQGITAVHVWTFTQAEDGVHVHTEESWTGEPVTANTAHLQQALDASLDHWLHNLKQRAEQRPGPESDTCP
;
A
#
# COMPACT_ATOMS: atom_id res chain seq x y z
N MET A 1 29.50 62.63 30.61
CA MET A 1 28.18 62.05 30.26
C MET A 1 28.23 61.67 28.79
N TYR A 2 27.67 60.52 28.41
CA TYR A 2 27.68 59.83 27.10
C TYR A 2 28.60 58.60 26.99
N THR A 3 27.98 57.46 27.27
CA THR A 3 28.44 56.08 27.10
C THR A 3 28.33 55.67 25.63
N PHE A 4 29.38 55.04 25.08
CA PHE A 4 29.35 54.40 23.76
C PHE A 4 28.61 53.05 23.86
N ALA A 5 27.55 52.87 23.07
CA ALA A 5 26.83 51.60 22.93
C ALA A 5 27.34 50.84 21.69
N THR A 6 27.90 49.65 21.90
CA THR A 6 28.31 48.71 20.86
C THR A 6 27.11 47.82 20.52
N ALA A 7 26.63 47.87 19.27
CA ALA A 7 25.60 46.94 18.79
C ALA A 7 26.28 45.76 18.08
N LEU A 8 26.10 44.55 18.63
CA LEU A 8 26.52 43.30 17.99
C LEU A 8 25.61 42.98 16.79
N LEU A 9 26.24 42.66 15.65
CA LEU A 9 25.62 41.97 14.52
C LEU A 9 25.33 40.52 14.92
N THR A 10 24.07 40.11 14.91
CA THR A 10 23.69 38.69 14.91
C THR A 10 23.24 38.28 13.51
N ALA A 11 24.09 37.53 12.81
CA ALA A 11 23.71 36.82 11.59
C ALA A 11 22.89 35.58 11.97
N LEU A 12 21.66 35.48 11.44
CA LEU A 12 20.83 34.28 11.50
C LEU A 12 21.32 33.26 10.46
N PRO A 13 21.45 31.97 10.79
CA PRO A 13 21.65 30.95 9.77
C PRO A 13 20.33 30.71 9.03
N LEU A 14 20.35 30.84 7.70
CA LEU A 14 19.32 30.30 6.82
C LEU A 14 19.42 28.78 6.87
N ALA A 15 18.54 28.14 7.65
CA ALA A 15 18.35 26.70 7.58
C ALA A 15 17.75 26.35 6.20
N PHE A 16 18.49 25.55 5.43
CA PHE A 16 17.99 24.91 4.21
C PHE A 16 16.94 23.87 4.59
N GLY A 17 15.67 24.26 4.56
CA GLY A 17 14.57 23.31 4.48
C GLY A 17 14.41 22.83 3.05
N SER A 18 15.19 21.84 2.62
CA SER A 18 14.81 21.06 1.45
C SER A 18 13.64 20.18 1.87
N ALA A 19 12.42 20.70 1.73
CA ALA A 19 11.24 19.86 1.73
C ALA A 19 11.29 19.03 0.44
N GLY A 20 11.96 17.87 0.51
CA GLY A 20 11.70 16.82 -0.46
C GLY A 20 10.19 16.51 -0.50
N PRO A 21 9.67 15.96 -1.61
CA PRO A 21 8.26 15.57 -1.64
C PRO A 21 7.97 14.69 -0.43
N SER A 22 6.87 14.99 0.28
CA SER A 22 6.41 14.19 1.41
C SER A 22 6.47 12.71 1.04
N PRO A 23 6.94 11.82 1.95
CA PRO A 23 6.99 10.40 1.66
C PRO A 23 5.60 9.93 1.21
N VAL A 24 5.54 9.28 0.04
CA VAL A 24 4.29 8.71 -0.48
C VAL A 24 3.89 7.56 0.45
N GLY A 25 2.84 7.78 1.22
CA GLY A 25 2.38 6.90 2.28
C GLY A 25 0.97 7.25 2.72
N ILE A 26 0.48 6.53 3.72
CA ILE A 26 -0.83 6.76 4.32
C ILE A 26 -0.98 8.18 4.90
N ASP A 27 -2.22 8.62 5.05
CA ASP A 27 -2.51 9.82 5.83
C ASP A 27 -2.58 9.46 7.32
N GLU A 28 -1.54 9.84 8.06
CA GLU A 28 -1.42 9.61 9.52
C GLU A 28 -2.50 10.31 10.35
N LYS A 29 -3.27 11.22 9.74
CA LYS A 29 -4.39 11.91 10.40
C LYS A 29 -5.74 11.38 9.95
N ALA A 30 -5.78 10.33 9.14
CA ALA A 30 -7.00 9.71 8.71
C ALA A 30 -7.82 9.17 9.90
N PRO A 31 -9.16 9.30 9.89
CA PRO A 31 -9.99 8.76 10.97
C PRO A 31 -9.89 7.24 11.13
N VAL A 32 -9.60 6.52 10.04
CA VAL A 32 -9.44 5.06 10.00
C VAL A 32 -8.06 4.75 9.43
N ILE A 33 -7.26 4.01 10.20
CA ILE A 33 -5.93 3.55 9.80
C ILE A 33 -5.73 2.14 10.33
N THR A 34 -5.32 1.23 9.46
CA THR A 34 -4.90 -0.12 9.85
C THR A 34 -3.47 -0.35 9.40
N ARG A 35 -2.71 -1.07 10.23
CA ARG A 35 -1.39 -1.57 9.90
C ARG A 35 -1.35 -3.04 10.31
N ASP A 36 -0.85 -3.87 9.42
CA ASP A 36 -0.76 -5.30 9.68
C ASP A 36 0.42 -5.92 8.94
N ASP A 37 0.90 -7.05 9.44
CA ASP A 37 2.08 -7.70 8.91
C ASP A 37 2.06 -9.22 9.07
N ILE A 38 2.75 -9.91 8.14
CA ILE A 38 2.89 -11.36 8.17
C ILE A 38 4.22 -11.79 7.56
N VAL A 39 4.76 -12.91 8.02
CA VAL A 39 5.88 -13.59 7.36
C VAL A 39 5.33 -14.68 6.44
N ILE A 40 5.76 -14.66 5.18
CA ILE A 40 5.39 -15.60 4.13
C ILE A 40 6.62 -16.44 3.75
N ASP A 41 6.53 -17.76 3.90
CA ASP A 41 7.56 -18.74 3.52
C ASP A 41 7.51 -19.01 2.00
N ALA A 42 7.88 -17.97 1.23
CA ALA A 42 7.98 -18.03 -0.21
C ALA A 42 9.04 -17.05 -0.72
N PRO A 43 9.62 -17.27 -1.92
CA PRO A 43 10.55 -16.32 -2.51
C PRO A 43 9.91 -14.93 -2.72
N LEU A 44 10.67 -13.86 -2.45
CA LEU A 44 10.24 -12.46 -2.66
C LEU A 44 9.64 -12.21 -4.03
N ASP A 45 10.24 -12.77 -5.07
CA ASP A 45 9.78 -12.64 -6.46
C ASP A 45 8.38 -13.20 -6.66
N ARG A 46 8.03 -14.27 -5.94
CA ARG A 46 6.72 -14.90 -6.01
C ARG A 46 5.67 -14.06 -5.28
N VAL A 47 5.96 -13.66 -4.05
CA VAL A 47 5.06 -12.83 -3.23
C VAL A 47 4.77 -11.50 -3.95
N TRP A 48 5.82 -10.83 -4.44
CA TRP A 48 5.69 -9.59 -5.20
C TRP A 48 4.83 -9.75 -6.45
N ARG A 49 5.07 -10.82 -7.23
CA ARG A 49 4.32 -11.08 -8.47
C ARG A 49 2.84 -11.31 -8.17
N ILE A 50 2.50 -12.17 -7.19
CA ILE A 50 1.11 -12.44 -6.83
C ILE A 50 0.40 -11.16 -6.39
N GLN A 51 1.03 -10.36 -5.51
CA GLN A 51 0.40 -9.14 -5.01
C GLN A 51 0.24 -8.06 -6.09
N THR A 52 1.19 -7.95 -7.04
CA THR A 52 1.17 -6.90 -8.07
C THR A 52 0.49 -7.29 -9.37
N ASP A 53 0.10 -8.56 -9.52
CA ASP A 53 -0.75 -9.02 -10.62
C ASP A 53 -2.23 -8.72 -10.33
N VAL A 54 -2.58 -7.44 -10.45
CA VAL A 54 -3.91 -6.92 -10.07
C VAL A 54 -5.05 -7.57 -10.85
N ASP A 55 -4.80 -8.03 -12.08
CA ASP A 55 -5.82 -8.70 -12.91
C ASP A 55 -6.15 -10.10 -12.36
N ASP A 56 -5.21 -10.76 -11.67
CA ASP A 56 -5.36 -12.11 -11.12
C ASP A 56 -5.91 -12.12 -9.68
N TRP A 57 -6.13 -10.95 -9.05
CA TRP A 57 -6.67 -10.87 -7.69
C TRP A 57 -7.95 -11.71 -7.48
N PRO A 58 -8.97 -11.70 -8.37
CA PRO A 58 -10.17 -12.51 -8.18
C PRO A 58 -9.92 -14.03 -8.11
N ALA A 59 -8.78 -14.51 -8.62
CA ALA A 59 -8.45 -15.93 -8.62
C ALA A 59 -7.99 -16.44 -7.24
N TRP A 60 -7.52 -15.56 -6.35
CA TRP A 60 -6.95 -15.94 -5.06
C TRP A 60 -7.40 -15.08 -3.88
N GLN A 61 -8.08 -13.95 -4.12
CA GLN A 61 -8.76 -13.14 -3.11
C GLN A 61 -10.28 -13.34 -3.19
N PRO A 62 -10.89 -14.17 -2.34
CA PRO A 62 -12.34 -14.43 -2.38
C PRO A 62 -13.20 -13.18 -2.22
N ALA A 63 -12.69 -12.16 -1.53
CA ALA A 63 -13.37 -10.89 -1.33
C ALA A 63 -13.41 -10.01 -2.60
N VAL A 64 -12.49 -10.22 -3.54
CA VAL A 64 -12.38 -9.44 -4.78
C VAL A 64 -13.21 -10.12 -5.88
N SER A 65 -14.33 -9.50 -6.26
CA SER A 65 -15.25 -10.08 -7.26
C SER A 65 -14.83 -9.79 -8.70
N ALA A 66 -14.11 -8.70 -8.93
CA ALA A 66 -13.56 -8.34 -10.24
C ALA A 66 -12.37 -7.41 -10.07
N SER A 67 -11.40 -7.50 -10.99
CA SER A 67 -10.29 -6.55 -11.09
C SER A 67 -9.83 -6.47 -12.54
N VAL A 68 -9.73 -5.26 -13.07
CA VAL A 68 -9.36 -5.00 -14.47
C VAL A 68 -8.41 -3.82 -14.54
N LYS A 69 -7.16 -4.11 -14.91
CA LYS A 69 -6.12 -3.13 -15.17
C LYS A 69 -6.44 -2.30 -16.40
N GLN A 70 -6.43 -0.99 -16.22
CA GLN A 70 -6.71 -0.02 -17.28
C GLN A 70 -5.44 0.38 -18.04
N THR A 71 -4.27 0.28 -17.39
CA THR A 71 -3.00 0.67 -17.99
C THR A 71 -2.17 -0.55 -18.43
N PRO A 72 -1.66 -0.59 -19.66
CA PRO A 72 -0.89 -1.72 -20.15
C PRO A 72 0.49 -1.83 -19.47
N GLY A 73 1.02 -3.05 -19.45
CA GLY A 73 2.35 -3.39 -18.94
C GLY A 73 2.43 -3.53 -17.41
N PRO A 74 3.66 -3.59 -16.86
CA PRO A 74 3.89 -3.61 -15.42
C PRO A 74 3.42 -2.32 -14.74
N LEU A 75 3.09 -2.44 -13.45
CA LEU A 75 2.71 -1.30 -12.62
C LEU A 75 3.85 -0.27 -12.54
N ARG A 76 3.51 0.99 -12.76
CA ARG A 76 4.38 2.17 -12.67
C ARG A 76 3.58 3.32 -12.06
N PRO A 77 4.20 4.42 -11.58
CA PRO A 77 3.43 5.57 -11.12
C PRO A 77 2.44 6.04 -12.20
N GLY A 78 1.17 6.21 -11.82
CA GLY A 78 0.07 6.52 -12.73
C GLY A 78 -0.63 5.30 -13.36
N SER A 79 -0.14 4.07 -13.16
CA SER A 79 -0.90 2.87 -13.50
C SER A 79 -2.21 2.82 -12.71
N SER A 80 -3.29 2.37 -13.34
CA SER A 80 -4.60 2.27 -12.70
C SER A 80 -5.35 0.99 -13.07
N TRP A 81 -6.27 0.61 -12.20
CA TRP A 81 -7.17 -0.52 -12.36
C TRP A 81 -8.50 -0.21 -11.68
N VAL A 82 -9.56 -0.85 -12.18
CA VAL A 82 -10.90 -0.79 -11.59
C VAL A 82 -11.22 -2.16 -11.01
N TRP A 83 -11.66 -2.20 -9.77
CA TRP A 83 -11.90 -3.45 -9.06
C TRP A 83 -13.06 -3.31 -8.07
N SER A 84 -13.56 -4.45 -7.61
CA SER A 84 -14.68 -4.53 -6.68
C SER A 84 -14.34 -5.53 -5.57
N THR A 85 -14.59 -5.15 -4.31
CA THR A 85 -14.30 -5.98 -3.13
C THR A 85 -15.31 -5.74 -2.02
N GLU A 86 -15.68 -6.77 -1.27
CA GLU A 86 -16.51 -6.66 -0.03
C GLU A 86 -17.76 -5.77 -0.17
N GLY A 87 -18.44 -5.84 -1.32
CA GLY A 87 -19.63 -5.05 -1.64
C GLY A 87 -19.36 -3.61 -2.11
N LEU A 88 -18.10 -3.16 -2.09
CA LEU A 88 -17.67 -1.93 -2.75
C LEU A 88 -17.41 -2.19 -4.23
N GLU A 89 -18.19 -1.55 -5.09
CA GLU A 89 -18.07 -1.70 -6.54
C GLU A 89 -17.30 -0.55 -7.20
N ASN A 90 -16.61 -0.86 -8.30
CA ASN A 90 -15.97 0.11 -9.20
C ASN A 90 -14.94 1.03 -8.53
N ILE A 91 -14.18 0.50 -7.58
CA ILE A 91 -13.05 1.19 -6.95
C ILE A 91 -11.99 1.45 -8.02
N THR A 92 -11.59 2.72 -8.17
CA THR A 92 -10.49 3.09 -9.08
C THR A 92 -9.23 3.31 -8.26
N SER A 93 -8.29 2.38 -8.34
CA SER A 93 -6.98 2.50 -7.70
C SER A 93 -5.94 3.01 -8.69
N THR A 94 -5.06 3.92 -8.23
CA THR A 94 -3.95 4.45 -9.02
C THR A 94 -2.64 4.34 -8.25
N VAL A 95 -1.61 3.77 -8.87
CA VAL A 95 -0.26 3.69 -8.30
C VAL A 95 0.31 5.09 -8.11
N LYS A 96 0.71 5.40 -6.88
CA LYS A 96 1.43 6.62 -6.51
C LYS A 96 2.94 6.39 -6.49
N GLN A 97 3.36 5.20 -6.05
CA GLN A 97 4.76 4.80 -6.00
C GLN A 97 4.90 3.31 -6.26
N VAL A 98 5.97 2.90 -6.94
CA VAL A 98 6.41 1.52 -7.00
C VAL A 98 7.93 1.45 -6.95
N ARG A 99 8.44 0.58 -6.09
CA ARG A 99 9.84 0.14 -6.01
C ARG A 99 9.80 -1.39 -6.09
N PRO A 100 10.14 -1.99 -7.26
CA PRO A 100 10.00 -3.42 -7.48
C PRO A 100 10.57 -4.25 -6.34
N LYS A 101 9.82 -5.28 -5.91
CA LYS A 101 10.18 -6.22 -4.84
C LYS A 101 10.43 -5.57 -3.47
N HIS A 102 10.02 -4.33 -3.27
CA HIS A 102 10.29 -3.60 -2.03
C HIS A 102 9.07 -2.84 -1.52
N ARG A 103 8.39 -2.11 -2.40
CA ARG A 103 7.28 -1.25 -1.98
C ARG A 103 6.35 -0.92 -3.13
N ILE A 104 5.06 -0.91 -2.88
CA ILE A 104 4.08 -0.31 -3.78
C ILE A 104 3.07 0.50 -2.95
N VAL A 105 2.69 1.66 -3.47
CA VAL A 105 1.66 2.52 -2.89
C VAL A 105 0.67 2.86 -3.97
N TRP A 106 -0.60 2.61 -3.70
CA TRP A 106 -1.70 3.09 -4.53
C TRP A 106 -2.72 3.81 -3.67
N GLY A 107 -3.61 4.51 -4.34
CA GLY A 107 -4.75 5.13 -3.69
C GLY A 107 -5.74 5.60 -4.72
N GLY A 108 -6.90 6.02 -4.25
CA GLY A 108 -7.96 6.49 -5.12
C GLY A 108 -9.27 6.67 -4.39
N PRO A 109 -10.25 7.27 -5.07
CA PRO A 109 -11.59 7.44 -4.54
C PRO A 109 -12.42 6.15 -4.69
N ALA A 110 -13.23 5.85 -3.68
CA ALA A 110 -14.26 4.82 -3.69
C ALA A 110 -15.47 5.33 -2.92
N GLN A 111 -16.58 5.61 -3.61
CA GLN A 111 -17.87 5.94 -2.96
C GLN A 111 -17.79 7.06 -1.89
N GLY A 112 -16.97 8.10 -2.13
CA GLY A 112 -16.77 9.21 -1.18
C GLY A 112 -15.68 8.98 -0.13
N ILE A 113 -15.04 7.79 -0.13
CA ILE A 113 -13.84 7.47 0.63
C ILE A 113 -12.62 7.74 -0.25
N THR A 114 -11.59 8.38 0.31
CA THR A 114 -10.25 8.42 -0.28
C THR A 114 -9.34 7.48 0.49
N ALA A 115 -8.84 6.46 -0.20
CA ALA A 115 -7.95 5.46 0.37
C ALA A 115 -6.50 5.66 -0.11
N VAL A 116 -5.54 5.40 0.77
CA VAL A 116 -4.13 5.20 0.42
C VAL A 116 -3.67 3.90 1.04
N HIS A 117 -3.19 2.98 0.22
CA HIS A 117 -2.78 1.65 0.61
C HIS A 117 -1.31 1.44 0.26
N VAL A 118 -0.55 1.04 1.27
CA VAL A 118 0.88 0.87 1.25
C VAL A 118 1.20 -0.61 1.47
N TRP A 119 2.11 -1.13 0.66
CA TRP A 119 2.68 -2.46 0.82
C TRP A 119 4.20 -2.36 0.82
N THR A 120 4.84 -2.99 1.79
CA THR A 120 6.28 -3.09 1.92
C THR A 120 6.68 -4.55 2.05
N PHE A 121 7.72 -4.95 1.32
CA PHE A 121 8.24 -6.31 1.28
C PHE A 121 9.70 -6.27 1.70
N THR A 122 10.05 -7.06 2.70
CA THR A 122 11.40 -7.15 3.23
C THR A 122 11.83 -8.60 3.25
N GLN A 123 12.99 -8.90 2.68
CA GLN A 123 13.58 -10.23 2.77
C GLN A 123 13.88 -10.55 4.25
N ALA A 124 13.41 -11.70 4.72
CA ALA A 124 13.70 -12.25 6.04
C ALA A 124 14.50 -13.56 5.90
N GLU A 125 14.96 -14.13 7.03
CA GLU A 125 15.75 -15.37 7.05
C GLU A 125 14.98 -16.54 6.42
N ASP A 126 13.71 -16.73 6.81
CA ASP A 126 12.85 -17.85 6.38
C ASP A 126 11.70 -17.42 5.46
N GLY A 127 11.91 -16.35 4.67
CA GLY A 127 10.89 -15.90 3.71
C GLY A 127 10.84 -14.38 3.53
N VAL A 128 9.63 -13.84 3.48
CA VAL A 128 9.38 -12.41 3.23
C VAL A 128 8.48 -11.87 4.33
N HIS A 129 8.94 -10.81 5.00
CA HIS A 129 8.09 -9.99 5.85
C HIS A 129 7.30 -9.04 4.96
N VAL A 130 5.98 -9.20 4.96
CA VAL A 130 5.04 -8.34 4.24
C VAL A 130 4.35 -7.46 5.26
N HIS A 131 4.51 -6.15 5.10
CA HIS A 131 3.88 -5.14 5.93
C HIS A 131 2.95 -4.29 5.08
N THR A 132 1.72 -4.11 5.52
CA THR A 132 0.73 -3.30 4.83
C THR A 132 0.10 -2.26 5.76
N GLU A 133 -0.22 -1.10 5.19
CA GLU A 133 -0.87 -0.01 5.91
C GLU A 133 -1.90 0.63 4.99
N GLU A 134 -3.09 0.92 5.51
CA GLU A 134 -4.12 1.60 4.75
C GLU A 134 -4.78 2.69 5.60
N SER A 135 -5.03 3.85 4.98
CA SER A 135 -5.75 4.96 5.59
C SER A 135 -6.95 5.37 4.76
N TRP A 136 -8.09 5.59 5.42
CA TRP A 136 -9.33 6.03 4.79
C TRP A 136 -9.77 7.39 5.33
N THR A 137 -10.14 8.29 4.42
CA THR A 137 -10.70 9.62 4.74
C THR A 137 -12.00 9.87 3.98
N GLY A 138 -12.85 10.77 4.49
CA GLY A 138 -14.10 11.17 3.85
C GLY A 138 -15.29 11.19 4.82
N GLU A 139 -16.37 11.86 4.44
CA GLU A 139 -17.59 11.96 5.26
C GLU A 139 -18.16 10.59 5.69
N PRO A 140 -18.24 9.56 4.81
CA PRO A 140 -18.70 8.23 5.23
C PRO A 140 -17.80 7.62 6.32
N VAL A 141 -16.49 7.89 6.25
CA VAL A 141 -15.50 7.40 7.22
C VAL A 141 -15.69 8.07 8.58
N THR A 142 -15.87 9.39 8.61
CA THR A 142 -16.14 10.13 9.85
C THR A 142 -17.48 9.73 10.47
N ALA A 143 -18.50 9.49 9.65
CA ALA A 143 -19.84 9.13 10.12
C ALA A 143 -19.91 7.73 10.78
N ASN A 144 -19.03 6.80 10.39
CA ASN A 144 -19.07 5.41 10.88
C ASN A 144 -17.67 4.84 11.17
N THR A 145 -16.81 5.64 11.81
CA THR A 145 -15.38 5.34 12.00
C THR A 145 -15.15 3.99 12.68
N ALA A 146 -15.84 3.68 13.79
CA ALA A 146 -15.60 2.44 14.53
C ALA A 146 -15.92 1.18 13.72
N HIS A 147 -17.00 1.20 12.94
CA HIS A 147 -17.37 0.08 12.07
C HIS A 147 -16.39 -0.08 10.90
N LEU A 148 -16.03 1.03 10.26
CA LEU A 148 -15.10 0.99 9.12
C LEU A 148 -13.67 0.65 9.54
N GLN A 149 -13.26 1.01 10.76
CA GLN A 149 -12.01 0.54 11.35
C GLN A 149 -12.01 -0.99 11.49
N GLN A 150 -13.05 -1.57 12.09
CA GLN A 150 -13.18 -3.02 12.21
C GLN A 150 -13.21 -3.73 10.86
N ALA A 151 -13.89 -3.13 9.87
CA ALA A 151 -13.94 -3.65 8.52
C ALA A 151 -12.56 -3.64 7.85
N LEU A 152 -11.81 -2.53 7.96
CA LEU A 152 -10.47 -2.43 7.38
C LEU A 152 -9.47 -3.38 8.08
N ASP A 153 -9.55 -3.50 9.41
CA ASP A 153 -8.73 -4.43 10.19
C ASP A 153 -8.92 -5.88 9.69
N ALA A 154 -10.18 -6.32 9.55
CA ALA A 154 -10.49 -7.65 9.05
C ALA A 154 -10.08 -7.84 7.57
N SER A 155 -10.24 -6.79 6.75
CA SER A 155 -9.90 -6.84 5.32
C SER A 155 -8.41 -7.06 5.11
N LEU A 156 -7.54 -6.32 5.82
CA LEU A 156 -6.09 -6.48 5.69
C LEU A 156 -5.58 -7.81 6.26
N ASP A 157 -6.11 -8.26 7.39
CA ASP A 157 -5.78 -9.57 7.97
C ASP A 157 -6.10 -10.69 6.98
N HIS A 158 -7.32 -10.72 6.44
CA HIS A 158 -7.72 -11.71 5.44
C HIS A 158 -6.86 -11.61 4.18
N TRP A 159 -6.56 -10.39 3.71
CA TRP A 159 -5.75 -10.20 2.52
C TRP A 159 -4.36 -10.81 2.69
N LEU A 160 -3.70 -10.54 3.82
CA LEU A 160 -2.38 -11.08 4.15
C LEU A 160 -2.40 -12.61 4.26
N HIS A 161 -3.40 -13.18 4.92
CA HIS A 161 -3.55 -14.63 5.05
C HIS A 161 -3.80 -15.33 3.71
N ASN A 162 -4.63 -14.76 2.83
CA ASN A 162 -4.84 -15.28 1.48
C ASN A 162 -3.58 -15.19 0.63
N LEU A 163 -2.83 -14.08 0.73
CA LEU A 163 -1.55 -13.90 0.04
C LEU A 163 -0.54 -14.95 0.51
N LYS A 164 -0.44 -15.17 1.82
CA LYS A 164 0.40 -16.21 2.42
C LYS A 164 0.03 -17.58 1.87
N GLN A 165 -1.23 -17.97 1.96
CA GLN A 165 -1.72 -19.26 1.46
C GLN A 165 -1.40 -19.46 -0.02
N ARG A 166 -1.63 -18.44 -0.86
CA ARG A 166 -1.36 -18.49 -2.30
C ARG A 166 0.14 -18.58 -2.62
N ALA A 167 0.96 -17.84 -1.88
CA ALA A 167 2.39 -17.78 -2.08
C ALA A 167 3.10 -19.07 -1.63
N GLU A 168 2.67 -19.69 -0.54
CA GLU A 168 3.30 -20.89 0.04
C GLU A 168 2.88 -22.20 -0.65
N GLN A 169 1.83 -22.16 -1.47
CA GLN A 169 1.51 -23.29 -2.35
C GLN A 169 2.69 -23.62 -3.25
N ARG A 170 3.22 -24.84 -3.17
CA ARG A 170 4.25 -25.31 -4.10
C ARG A 170 3.74 -25.14 -5.54
N PRO A 171 4.56 -24.64 -6.47
CA PRO A 171 4.28 -24.89 -7.88
C PRO A 171 4.08 -26.40 -8.04
N GLY A 172 3.01 -26.82 -8.72
CA GLY A 172 2.90 -28.23 -9.13
C GLY A 172 4.17 -28.65 -9.87
N PRO A 173 4.51 -29.95 -9.92
CA PRO A 173 5.68 -30.40 -10.66
C PRO A 173 5.60 -29.81 -12.08
N GLU A 174 6.63 -29.04 -12.44
CA GLU A 174 6.87 -28.63 -13.81
C GLU A 174 6.87 -29.93 -14.60
N SER A 175 5.89 -30.10 -15.49
CA SER A 175 5.85 -31.24 -16.37
C SER A 175 7.05 -31.10 -17.30
N ASP A 176 8.16 -31.69 -16.87
CA ASP A 176 9.36 -31.97 -17.64
C ASP A 176 8.95 -32.81 -18.84
N THR A 177 8.39 -32.14 -19.85
CA THR A 177 8.26 -32.69 -21.18
C THR A 177 9.63 -32.53 -21.80
N CYS A 178 10.48 -33.52 -21.58
CA CYS A 178 11.74 -33.71 -22.28
C CYS A 178 11.49 -34.68 -23.46
N PRO A 179 12.21 -34.49 -24.56
CA PRO A 179 11.70 -34.03 -25.87
C PRO A 179 10.94 -35.08 -26.70
#